data_AF-A0A2P6N6G6-F1
#
_entry.id   AF-A0A2P6N6G6-F1
#
_cell.length_a   1.000
_cell.length_b   1.000
_cell.length_c   1.000
_cell.angle_alpha   90.00
_cell.angle_beta   90.00
_cell.angle_gamma   90.00
#
_symmetry.space_group_name_H-M   'P 1'
#
loop_
_entity.id
_entity.type
_entity.pdbx_description
1 polymer ?
#
loop_
_entity_poly.entity_id
_entity_poly.type
_entity_poly.pdbx_seq_one_letter_code
_entity_poly.pdbx_strand_id
1 'polypeptide(L)'
;MDDSQSLLLLEELIKEVYLPLLQQQSPGQSKITDALRNEFIGNVQKFATQITHTIQQVNGDIRLNIPNIKIRDVNQAAEDTQLVARIEDAVEEWNPLIASLTEREINKQPKGNGPMAEIEFWRARNAVYNTLYEQLNNPLLKKMLDVLEVANANR
;
A
#
# COMPACT_ATOMS: atom_id res chain seq x y z
N MET A 1 16.17 -2.21 11.84
CA MET A 1 14.78 -2.67 11.63
C MET A 1 14.09 -1.52 10.94
N ASP A 2 13.46 -1.75 9.80
CA ASP A 2 12.72 -0.70 9.08
C ASP A 2 11.48 -0.31 9.92
N ASP A 3 11.22 0.98 10.08
CA ASP A 3 10.09 1.50 10.88
C ASP A 3 8.76 0.99 10.32
N SER A 4 8.68 0.79 9.00
CA SER A 4 7.51 0.19 8.35
C SER A 4 7.28 -1.28 8.76
N GLN A 5 8.34 -2.09 8.80
CA GLN A 5 8.25 -3.48 9.26
C GLN A 5 7.89 -3.58 10.74
N SER A 6 8.36 -2.63 11.55
CA SER A 6 8.03 -2.56 12.98
C SER A 6 6.54 -2.30 13.19
N LEU A 7 5.94 -1.43 12.38
CA LEU A 7 4.50 -1.15 12.42
C LEU A 7 3.65 -2.32 11.92
N LEU A 8 4.07 -3.02 10.87
CA LEU A 8 3.39 -4.22 10.36
C LEU A 8 3.35 -5.34 11.42
N LEU A 9 4.49 -5.61 12.09
CA LEU A 9 4.55 -6.60 13.17
C LEU A 9 3.66 -6.22 14.35
N LEU A 10 3.61 -4.93 14.69
CA LEU A 10 2.74 -4.43 15.75
C LEU A 10 1.25 -4.60 15.41
N GLU A 11 0.87 -4.32 14.16
CA GLU A 11 -0.50 -4.54 13.67
C GLU A 11 -0.90 -6.01 13.78
N GLU A 12 -0.07 -6.92 13.29
CA GLU A 12 -0.30 -8.36 13.29
C GLU A 12 -0.48 -8.88 14.72
N LEU A 13 0.42 -8.48 15.62
CA LEU A 13 0.36 -8.87 17.03
C LEU A 13 -0.94 -8.38 17.70
N ILE A 14 -1.36 -7.14 17.44
CA ILE A 14 -2.61 -6.61 18.02
C ILE A 14 -3.84 -7.34 17.48
N LYS A 15 -3.91 -7.60 16.17
CA LYS A 15 -5.07 -8.21 15.50
C LYS A 15 -5.19 -9.72 15.74
N GLU A 16 -4.08 -10.44 15.69
CA GLU A 16 -4.07 -11.92 15.71
C GLU A 16 -3.89 -12.49 17.12
N VAL A 17 -3.33 -11.71 18.05
CA VAL A 17 -3.06 -12.19 19.42
C VAL A 17 -3.89 -11.43 20.45
N TYR A 18 -3.69 -10.11 20.57
CA TYR A 18 -4.24 -9.36 21.71
C TYR A 18 -5.76 -9.16 21.62
N LEU A 19 -6.30 -8.81 20.45
CA LEU A 19 -7.75 -8.64 20.29
C LEU A 19 -8.54 -9.94 20.55
N PRO A 20 -8.16 -11.11 19.96
CA PRO A 20 -8.81 -12.38 20.26
C PRO A 20 -8.72 -12.76 21.74
N LEU A 21 -7.54 -12.61 22.36
CA LEU A 21 -7.36 -12.90 23.78
C LEU A 21 -8.26 -12.03 24.65
N LEU A 22 -8.36 -10.74 24.37
CA LEU A 22 -9.22 -9.82 25.11
C LEU A 22 -10.70 -10.17 24.93
N GLN A 23 -11.12 -10.56 23.73
CA GLN A 23 -12.50 -10.94 23.41
C GLN A 23 -12.91 -12.28 24.03
N GLN A 24 -11.97 -13.22 24.16
CA GLN A 24 -12.18 -14.53 24.78
C GLN A 24 -12.23 -14.51 26.32
N GLN A 25 -11.81 -13.40 26.95
CA GLN A 25 -11.96 -13.26 28.41
C GLN A 25 -13.43 -13.31 28.82
N SER A 26 -13.72 -14.11 29.84
CA SER A 26 -15.05 -14.26 30.42
C SER A 26 -15.58 -12.92 30.97
N PRO A 27 -16.91 -12.73 31.06
CA PRO A 27 -17.50 -11.56 31.70
C PRO A 27 -16.95 -11.36 33.12
N GLY A 28 -16.72 -10.11 33.49
CA GLY A 28 -16.23 -9.74 34.81
C GLY A 28 -17.26 -10.02 35.91
N GLN A 29 -16.81 -9.96 37.17
CA GLN A 29 -17.67 -10.18 38.34
C GLN A 29 -18.76 -9.10 38.54
N SER A 30 -18.70 -7.99 37.79
CA SER A 30 -19.61 -6.85 37.89
C SER A 30 -19.81 -6.17 36.53
N LYS A 31 -21.00 -5.60 36.32
CA LYS A 31 -21.34 -4.78 35.14
C LYS A 31 -20.39 -3.62 34.90
N ILE A 32 -19.78 -3.08 35.96
CA ILE A 32 -18.79 -1.99 35.88
C ILE A 32 -17.50 -2.52 35.24
N THR A 33 -17.09 -3.73 35.61
CA THR A 33 -15.91 -4.41 35.05
C THR A 33 -16.14 -4.75 33.58
N ASP A 34 -17.35 -5.14 33.20
CA ASP A 34 -17.72 -5.40 31.80
C ASP A 34 -17.70 -4.13 30.94
N ALA A 35 -18.21 -3.01 31.49
CA ALA A 35 -18.20 -1.73 30.79
C ALA A 35 -16.76 -1.23 30.52
N LEU A 36 -15.89 -1.27 31.54
CA LEU A 36 -14.47 -0.91 31.41
C LEU A 36 -13.74 -1.83 30.43
N ARG A 37 -14.05 -3.14 30.45
CA ARG A 37 -13.50 -4.11 29.48
C ARG A 37 -13.89 -3.76 28.06
N ASN A 38 -15.17 -3.48 27.82
CA ASN A 38 -15.66 -3.15 26.48
C ASN A 38 -15.10 -1.81 25.98
N GLU A 39 -14.94 -0.83 26.86
CA GLU A 39 -14.26 0.43 26.55
C GLU A 39 -12.80 0.20 26.16
N PHE A 40 -12.08 -0.63 26.93
CA PHE A 40 -10.70 -0.99 26.63
C PHE A 40 -10.57 -1.71 25.28
N ILE A 41 -11.42 -2.72 25.00
CA ILE A 41 -11.46 -3.40 23.70
C ILE A 41 -11.72 -2.38 22.59
N GLY A 42 -12.67 -1.47 22.76
CA GLY A 42 -12.95 -0.42 21.80
C GLY A 42 -11.76 0.52 21.56
N ASN A 43 -10.98 0.83 22.60
CA ASN A 43 -9.77 1.64 22.49
C ASN A 43 -8.64 0.90 21.77
N VAL A 44 -8.46 -0.40 22.03
CA VAL A 44 -7.48 -1.24 21.31
C VAL A 44 -7.86 -1.39 19.83
N GLN A 45 -9.14 -1.55 19.51
CA GLN A 45 -9.62 -1.57 18.12
C GLN A 45 -9.34 -0.24 17.41
N LYS A 46 -9.60 0.90 18.06
CA LYS A 46 -9.26 2.23 17.53
C LYS A 46 -7.76 2.38 17.29
N PHE A 47 -6.94 1.89 18.22
CA PHE A 47 -5.49 1.93 18.10
C PHE A 47 -4.98 1.07 16.93
N ALA A 48 -5.54 -0.13 16.74
CA ALA A 48 -5.24 -0.97 15.59
C ALA A 48 -5.56 -0.26 14.26
N THR A 49 -6.72 0.40 14.18
CA THR A 49 -7.10 1.19 13.00
C THR A 49 -6.15 2.37 12.76
N GLN A 50 -5.69 3.03 13.82
CA GLN A 50 -4.69 4.11 13.72
C GLN A 50 -3.35 3.58 13.18
N ILE A 51 -2.88 2.42 13.65
CA ILE A 51 -1.66 1.79 13.14
C ILE A 51 -1.83 1.42 11.65
N THR A 52 -2.95 0.80 11.27
CA THR A 52 -3.23 0.49 9.86
C THR A 52 -3.17 1.76 9.00
N HIS A 53 -3.74 2.87 9.45
CA HIS A 53 -3.64 4.16 8.76
C HIS A 53 -2.22 4.72 8.72
N THR A 54 -1.44 4.59 9.78
CA THR A 54 -0.03 5.02 9.79
C THR A 54 0.81 4.18 8.84
N ILE A 55 0.59 2.86 8.77
CA ILE A 55 1.24 1.97 7.79
C ILE A 55 0.91 2.40 6.37
N GLN A 56 -0.36 2.70 6.09
CA GLN A 56 -0.81 3.22 4.79
C GLN A 56 -0.15 4.56 4.44
N GLN A 57 -0.06 5.46 5.42
CA GLN A 57 0.60 6.77 5.26
C GLN A 57 2.10 6.65 5.05
N VAL A 58 2.77 5.72 5.74
CA VAL A 58 4.22 5.49 5.65
C VAL A 58 4.60 4.78 4.36
N ASN A 59 3.77 3.85 3.87
CA ASN A 59 4.11 2.98 2.74
C ASN A 59 3.69 3.51 1.37
N GLY A 60 3.09 4.70 1.30
CA GLY A 60 2.50 5.21 0.08
C GLY A 60 1.26 4.38 -0.28
N ASP A 61 0.10 5.00 -0.14
CA ASP A 61 -1.24 4.45 -0.38
C ASP A 61 -1.47 3.74 -1.74
N ILE A 62 -0.50 3.73 -2.67
CA ILE A 62 -0.66 3.21 -4.02
C ILE A 62 0.47 2.25 -4.37
N ARG A 63 0.09 0.98 -4.56
CA ARG A 63 0.95 -0.11 -5.03
C ARG A 63 0.48 -0.60 -6.40
N LEU A 64 1.38 -0.63 -7.36
CA LEU A 64 1.13 -1.23 -8.67
C LEU A 64 1.08 -2.75 -8.50
N ASN A 65 0.00 -3.37 -8.94
CA ASN A 65 -0.13 -4.83 -8.96
C ASN A 65 0.76 -5.39 -10.07
N ILE A 66 1.98 -5.82 -9.72
CA ILE A 66 2.91 -6.45 -10.67
C ILE A 66 2.66 -7.96 -10.63
N PRO A 67 2.07 -8.57 -11.68
CA PRO A 67 1.77 -9.98 -11.69
C PRO A 67 3.05 -10.82 -11.63
N ASN A 68 2.99 -11.96 -10.94
CA ASN A 68 4.12 -12.89 -10.87
C ASN A 68 4.23 -13.70 -12.16
N ILE A 69 4.78 -13.08 -13.19
CA ILE A 69 5.03 -13.68 -14.51
C ILE A 69 6.54 -13.80 -14.76
N LYS A 70 6.93 -14.80 -15.54
CA LYS A 70 8.34 -15.06 -15.89
C LYS A 70 8.57 -14.76 -17.36
N ILE A 71 9.17 -13.60 -17.63
CA ILE A 71 9.57 -13.20 -18.98
C ILE A 71 11.05 -13.56 -19.17
N ARG A 72 11.32 -14.65 -19.91
CA ARG A 72 12.67 -15.08 -20.27
C ARG A 72 13.16 -14.41 -21.56
N ASP A 73 12.31 -14.44 -22.59
CA ASP A 73 12.53 -13.82 -23.89
C ASP A 73 11.31 -12.94 -24.22
N VAL A 74 11.57 -11.69 -24.62
CA VAL A 74 10.51 -10.71 -24.90
C VAL A 74 9.77 -11.04 -26.19
N ASN A 75 10.46 -11.52 -27.23
CA ASN A 75 9.85 -11.86 -28.51
C ASN A 75 8.94 -13.07 -28.38
N GLN A 76 9.41 -14.12 -27.68
CA GLN A 76 8.59 -15.29 -27.41
C GLN A 76 7.36 -14.94 -26.55
N ALA A 77 7.54 -14.09 -25.55
CA ALA A 77 6.45 -13.64 -24.70
C ALA A 77 5.40 -12.80 -25.46
N ALA A 78 5.82 -12.05 -26.48
CA ALA A 78 4.93 -11.25 -27.32
C ALA A 78 4.06 -12.08 -28.27
N GLU A 79 4.49 -13.30 -28.63
CA GLU A 79 3.69 -14.25 -29.42
C GLU A 79 2.61 -14.95 -28.57
N ASP A 80 2.76 -14.98 -27.24
CA ASP A 80 1.78 -15.57 -26.32
C ASP A 80 0.64 -14.58 -26.03
N THR A 81 -0.47 -14.75 -26.75
CA THR A 81 -1.66 -13.89 -26.62
C THR A 81 -2.25 -13.87 -25.20
N GLN A 82 -2.16 -14.97 -24.45
CA GLN A 82 -2.68 -15.02 -23.08
C GLN A 82 -1.79 -14.24 -22.12
N LEU A 83 -0.47 -14.32 -22.29
CA LEU A 83 0.48 -13.55 -21.51
C LEU A 83 0.34 -12.06 -21.82
N VAL A 84 0.26 -11.68 -23.10
CA VAL A 84 0.06 -10.29 -23.53
C VAL A 84 -1.22 -9.71 -22.92
N ALA A 85 -2.35 -10.42 -23.00
CA ALA A 85 -3.62 -9.96 -22.41
C ALA A 85 -3.50 -9.70 -20.90
N ARG A 86 -2.83 -10.59 -20.14
CA ARG A 86 -2.60 -10.38 -18.70
C ARG A 86 -1.72 -9.17 -18.40
N ILE A 87 -0.76 -8.87 -19.28
CA ILE A 87 0.09 -7.69 -19.15
C ILE A 87 -0.72 -6.43 -19.49
N GLU A 88 -1.55 -6.47 -20.54
CA GLU A 88 -2.49 -5.39 -20.90
C GLU A 88 -3.41 -5.07 -19.72
N ASP A 89 -4.06 -6.08 -19.12
CA ASP A 89 -4.93 -5.93 -17.94
C ASP A 89 -4.19 -5.25 -16.78
N ALA A 90 -2.97 -5.70 -16.46
CA ALA A 90 -2.19 -5.13 -15.37
C ALA A 90 -1.82 -3.66 -15.63
N VAL A 91 -1.44 -3.31 -16.86
CA VAL A 91 -1.12 -1.92 -17.23
C VAL A 91 -2.36 -1.04 -17.22
N GLU A 92 -3.52 -1.57 -17.63
CA GLU A 92 -4.81 -0.86 -17.56
C GLU A 92 -5.20 -0.54 -16.11
N GLU A 93 -4.94 -1.46 -15.16
CA GLU A 93 -5.14 -1.24 -13.72
C GLU A 93 -4.22 -0.16 -13.13
N TRP A 94 -3.00 0.02 -13.65
CA TRP A 94 -2.04 0.99 -13.11
C TRP A 94 -2.39 2.44 -13.43
N ASN A 95 -2.98 2.69 -14.61
CA ASN A 95 -3.33 4.04 -15.06
C ASN A 95 -4.23 4.82 -14.07
N PRO A 96 -5.40 4.31 -13.63
CA PRO A 96 -6.25 5.03 -12.69
C PRO A 96 -5.58 5.21 -11.32
N LEU A 97 -4.73 4.28 -10.89
CA LEU A 97 -3.96 4.38 -9.65
C LEU A 97 -2.96 5.54 -9.71
N ILE A 98 -2.17 5.63 -10.78
CA ILE A 98 -1.18 6.71 -10.97
C ILE A 98 -1.88 8.06 -11.09
N ALA A 99 -3.00 8.13 -11.83
CA ALA A 99 -3.79 9.34 -11.97
C ALA A 99 -4.35 9.81 -10.61
N SER A 100 -4.94 8.90 -9.84
CA SER A 100 -5.47 9.19 -8.51
C SER A 100 -4.37 9.64 -7.53
N LEU A 101 -3.19 9.01 -7.56
CA LEU A 101 -2.05 9.45 -6.75
C LEU A 101 -1.70 10.90 -7.07
N THR A 102 -1.56 11.18 -8.37
CA THR A 102 -1.11 12.48 -8.87
C THR A 102 -2.11 13.57 -8.52
N GLU A 103 -3.40 13.33 -8.76
CA GLU A 103 -4.47 14.26 -8.40
C GLU A 103 -4.49 14.54 -6.89
N ARG A 104 -4.36 13.50 -6.07
CA ARG A 104 -4.30 13.65 -4.61
C ARG A 104 -3.10 14.47 -4.15
N GLU A 105 -1.90 14.20 -4.66
CA GLU A 105 -0.70 14.94 -4.29
C GLU A 105 -0.70 16.39 -4.81
N ILE A 106 -1.37 16.67 -5.94
CA ILE A 106 -1.56 18.04 -6.45
C ILE A 106 -2.51 18.84 -5.54
N ASN A 107 -3.60 18.22 -5.08
CA ASN A 107 -4.60 18.89 -4.27
C ASN A 107 -4.23 19.00 -2.77
N LYS A 108 -3.16 18.31 -2.33
CA LYS A 108 -2.67 18.43 -0.95
C LYS A 108 -2.03 19.80 -0.70
N GLN A 109 -2.37 20.39 0.43
CA GLN A 109 -1.76 21.63 0.93
C GLN A 109 -0.87 21.36 2.14
N PRO A 110 0.19 22.16 2.35
CA PRO A 110 1.02 22.07 3.55
C PRO A 110 0.17 22.29 4.81
N LYS A 111 0.45 21.51 5.85
CA LYS A 111 -0.20 21.65 7.16
C LYS A 111 0.73 22.42 8.09
N GLY A 112 0.25 23.55 8.60
CA GLY A 112 1.02 24.42 9.50
C GLY A 112 1.61 25.64 8.80
N ASN A 113 2.24 26.51 9.58
CA ASN A 113 2.75 27.80 9.12
C ASN A 113 4.28 27.85 9.18
N GLY A 114 4.88 28.49 8.18
CA GLY A 114 6.30 28.83 8.15
C GLY A 114 7.19 27.79 7.47
N PRO A 115 8.49 28.09 7.32
CA PRO A 115 9.39 27.36 6.42
C PRO A 115 9.56 25.86 6.75
N MET A 116 9.51 25.49 8.03
CA MET A 116 9.69 24.08 8.42
C MET A 116 8.52 23.21 7.95
N ALA A 117 7.29 23.72 8.05
CA ALA A 117 6.08 23.01 7.59
C ALA A 117 6.11 22.78 6.07
N GLU A 118 6.64 23.73 5.30
CA GLU A 118 6.84 23.57 3.86
C GLU A 118 7.90 22.51 3.55
N ILE A 119 9.03 22.51 4.26
CA ILE A 119 10.09 21.50 4.06
C ILE A 119 9.55 20.09 4.32
N GLU A 120 8.82 19.90 5.42
CA GLU A 120 8.22 18.60 5.75
C GLU A 120 7.19 18.16 4.71
N PHE A 121 6.33 19.08 4.25
CA PHE A 121 5.37 18.83 3.19
C PHE A 121 6.06 18.35 1.90
N TRP A 122 7.10 19.06 1.44
CA TRP A 122 7.82 18.69 0.24
C TRP A 122 8.60 17.38 0.40
N ARG A 123 9.15 17.09 1.58
CA ARG A 123 9.79 15.80 1.86
C ARG A 123 8.79 14.64 1.78
N ALA A 124 7.63 14.79 2.40
CA ALA A 124 6.58 13.78 2.36
C ALA A 124 6.09 13.54 0.92
N ARG A 125 5.85 14.61 0.16
CA ARG A 125 5.45 14.52 -1.25
C ARG A 125 6.52 13.84 -2.13
N ASN A 126 7.80 14.19 -1.93
CA ASN A 126 8.90 13.53 -2.64
C ASN A 126 9.01 12.05 -2.30
N ALA A 127 8.83 11.65 -1.03
CA ALA A 127 8.86 10.25 -0.63
C ALA A 127 7.78 9.42 -1.34
N VAL A 128 6.57 9.98 -1.47
CA VAL A 128 5.46 9.35 -2.21
C VAL A 128 5.82 9.15 -3.68
N TYR A 129 6.33 10.19 -4.36
CA TYR A 129 6.71 10.06 -5.78
C TYR A 129 7.92 9.15 -5.99
N ASN A 130 8.90 9.15 -5.09
CA ASN A 130 10.04 8.23 -5.15
C ASN A 130 9.57 6.77 -5.02
N THR A 131 8.62 6.50 -4.12
CA THR A 131 8.05 5.15 -3.97
C THR A 131 7.35 4.70 -5.25
N LEU A 132 6.59 5.58 -5.92
CA LEU A 132 5.99 5.26 -7.21
C LEU A 132 7.07 5.07 -8.29
N TYR A 133 8.06 5.94 -8.32
CA TYR A 133 9.18 5.88 -9.27
C TYR A 133 9.95 4.56 -9.15
N GLU A 134 10.21 4.08 -7.94
CA GLU A 134 10.85 2.79 -7.69
C GLU A 134 10.01 1.62 -8.23
N GLN A 135 8.69 1.65 -8.01
CA GLN A 135 7.79 0.63 -8.56
C GLN A 135 7.77 0.62 -10.09
N LEU A 136 7.70 1.79 -10.73
CA LEU A 136 7.79 1.94 -12.18
C LEU A 136 9.18 1.52 -12.71
N ASN A 137 10.21 1.58 -11.87
CA ASN A 137 11.55 1.13 -12.23
C ASN A 137 11.78 -0.37 -11.99
N ASN A 138 10.77 -1.11 -11.54
CA ASN A 138 10.87 -2.55 -11.36
C ASN A 138 11.30 -3.22 -12.69
N PRO A 139 12.37 -4.04 -12.70
CA PRO A 139 12.85 -4.68 -13.92
C PRO A 139 11.82 -5.57 -14.62
N LEU A 140 10.93 -6.23 -13.86
CA LEU A 140 9.85 -7.04 -14.42
C LEU A 140 8.81 -6.16 -15.12
N LEU A 141 8.44 -5.03 -14.51
CA LEU A 141 7.52 -4.07 -15.09
C LEU A 141 8.07 -3.51 -16.42
N LYS A 142 9.36 -3.14 -16.46
CA LYS A 142 9.99 -2.69 -17.72
C LYS A 142 9.92 -3.75 -18.81
N LYS A 143 10.24 -5.00 -18.48
CA LYS A 143 10.11 -6.13 -19.41
C LYS A 143 8.68 -6.36 -19.89
N MET A 144 7.69 -6.14 -19.04
CA MET A 144 6.27 -6.22 -19.42
C MET A 144 5.94 -5.18 -20.50
N LEU A 145 6.41 -3.94 -20.34
CA LEU A 145 6.24 -2.89 -21.34
C LEU A 145 6.96 -3.25 -22.65
N ASP A 146 8.19 -3.77 -22.59
CA ASP A 146 8.91 -4.24 -23.78
C ASP A 146 8.12 -5.32 -24.55
N VAL A 147 7.47 -6.25 -23.83
CA VAL A 147 6.63 -7.29 -24.44
C VAL A 147 5.41 -6.68 -25.15
N LEU A 148 4.74 -5.69 -24.53
CA LEU A 148 3.62 -5.00 -25.16
C LEU A 148 4.04 -4.22 -26.40
N GLU A 149 5.21 -3.57 -26.38
CA GLU A 149 5.75 -2.87 -27.54
C GLU A 149 5.99 -3.81 -28.72
N VAL A 150 6.62 -4.96 -28.48
CA VAL A 150 6.86 -5.97 -29.52
C VAL A 150 5.55 -6.60 -30.00
N ALA A 151 4.62 -6.93 -29.09
CA ALA A 151 3.33 -7.50 -29.44
C ALA A 151 2.49 -6.55 -30.32
N ASN A 152 2.53 -5.25 -30.04
CA ASN A 152 1.85 -4.24 -30.86
C ASN A 152 2.55 -4.01 -32.20
N ALA A 153 3.87 -4.14 -32.29
CA ALA A 153 4.59 -4.05 -33.56
C ALA A 153 4.33 -5.27 -34.49
N ASN A 154 3.97 -6.41 -33.91
CA ASN A 154 3.67 -7.66 -34.62
C ASN A 154 2.18 -7.81 -35.04
N ARG A 155 1.30 -6.93 -34.57
CA ARG A 155 -0.12 -6.86 -34.97
C ARG A 155 -0.30 -6.04 -36.24
#